data_AF-A0A964B674-F1
#
_entry.id   AF-A0A964B674-F1
#
_cell.length_a   1.000
_cell.length_b   1.000
_cell.length_c   1.000
_cell.angle_alpha   90.00
_cell.angle_beta   90.00
_cell.angle_gamma   90.00
#
_symmetry.space_group_name_H-M   'P 1'
#
loop_
_entity.id
_entity.type
_entity.pdbx_description
1 polymer ?
#
loop_
_entity_poly.entity_id
_entity_poly.type
_entity_poly.pdbx_seq_one_letter_code
_entity_poly.pdbx_strand_id
1 'polypeptide(L)'
;MNPSTSGWKPARGSAGSRARNARRCGLPCSAAGIVYSLIGAAVFATGAYIWKYGDPNGGWPRAVARIEPYKPPVVAAKPDTAPTGTIERRAERHTGQEIENQSGVKVTRAGGGDAPGALIIQLDHAASVSLTPAPDRRLVERGRFGSLPRIGADGAKPYEIYARPVITSQKLKADAPRIALIVGGLGLSNATTDAAMDKLPADVSFAFAPYGAEVQADAAKARERGHETFLQAPMSRSTIRRTIRPPPR
;
A
#
# COMPACT_ATOMS: atom_id res chain seq x y z
N MET A 1 -74.27 -62.95 -42.04
CA MET A 1 -74.36 -61.52 -42.41
C MET A 1 -73.03 -61.09 -43.00
N ASN A 2 -73.05 -60.35 -44.11
CA ASN A 2 -71.91 -59.62 -44.69
C ASN A 2 -71.93 -58.17 -44.09
N PRO A 3 -70.89 -57.31 -44.18
CA PRO A 3 -70.34 -56.86 -45.47
C PRO A 3 -68.82 -56.59 -45.56
N SER A 4 -68.27 -56.81 -46.77
CA SER A 4 -67.45 -55.86 -47.58
C SER A 4 -66.25 -55.13 -46.92
N THR A 5 -65.04 -55.17 -47.50
CA THR A 5 -64.75 -54.41 -48.73
C THR A 5 -63.46 -54.83 -49.48
N SER A 6 -63.45 -54.52 -50.78
CA SER A 6 -62.37 -54.45 -51.79
C SER A 6 -60.90 -54.24 -51.34
N GLY A 7 -59.87 -54.68 -52.09
CA GLY A 7 -59.92 -55.23 -53.47
C GLY A 7 -58.56 -55.61 -54.13
N TRP A 8 -58.59 -55.78 -55.46
CA TRP A 8 -57.57 -56.32 -56.38
C TRP A 8 -57.25 -55.29 -57.51
N LYS A 9 -56.20 -55.37 -58.35
CA LYS A 9 -55.06 -56.31 -58.60
C LYS A 9 -53.87 -55.48 -59.20
N PRO A 10 -52.64 -56.00 -59.36
CA PRO A 10 -51.48 -55.22 -59.82
C PRO A 10 -51.26 -55.29 -61.35
N ALA A 11 -50.31 -54.50 -61.86
CA ALA A 11 -49.71 -54.68 -63.18
C ALA A 11 -48.18 -54.45 -63.15
N ARG A 12 -47.44 -55.18 -64.00
CA ARG A 12 -45.99 -55.03 -64.22
C ARG A 12 -45.71 -54.45 -65.61
N GLY A 13 -44.52 -53.90 -65.80
CA GLY A 13 -43.92 -53.61 -67.10
C GLY A 13 -43.43 -52.16 -67.21
N SER A 14 -42.36 -51.84 -67.93
CA SER A 14 -41.31 -52.69 -68.54
C SER A 14 -40.06 -51.83 -68.81
N ALA A 15 -38.94 -52.44 -69.19
CA ALA A 15 -37.66 -51.76 -69.35
C ALA A 15 -37.60 -50.79 -70.56
N GLY A 16 -36.76 -49.76 -70.48
CA GLY A 16 -36.47 -48.84 -71.60
C GLY A 16 -35.22 -48.00 -71.35
N SER A 17 -34.12 -48.32 -72.01
CA SER A 17 -32.81 -47.69 -71.82
C SER A 17 -32.62 -46.41 -72.65
N ARG A 18 -31.79 -45.47 -72.17
CA ARG A 18 -30.86 -44.70 -73.02
C ARG A 18 -29.74 -44.05 -72.21
N ALA A 19 -28.51 -44.28 -72.66
CA ALA A 19 -27.30 -43.73 -72.07
C ALA A 19 -27.14 -42.22 -72.38
N ARG A 20 -26.56 -41.46 -71.45
CA ARG A 20 -25.77 -40.26 -71.80
C ARG A 20 -24.44 -40.26 -71.05
N ASN A 21 -23.40 -40.01 -71.84
CA ASN A 21 -21.99 -40.09 -71.50
C ASN A 21 -21.50 -38.74 -70.93
N ALA A 22 -20.76 -38.75 -69.82
CA ALA A 22 -19.86 -37.65 -69.45
C ALA A 22 -18.82 -38.10 -68.41
N ARG A 23 -17.63 -38.50 -68.87
CA ARG A 23 -16.44 -38.54 -68.01
C ARG A 23 -16.07 -37.11 -67.62
N ARG A 24 -16.02 -36.77 -66.34
CA ARG A 24 -15.25 -35.62 -65.83
C ARG A 24 -14.58 -35.99 -64.52
N CYS A 25 -13.25 -36.04 -64.52
CA CYS A 25 -12.47 -35.98 -63.30
C CYS A 25 -12.67 -34.61 -62.64
N GLY A 26 -12.82 -34.61 -61.32
CA GLY A 26 -12.82 -33.40 -60.50
C GLY A 26 -12.73 -33.84 -59.04
N LEU A 27 -11.67 -33.41 -58.34
CA LEU A 27 -11.59 -33.60 -56.90
C LEU A 27 -12.77 -32.87 -56.25
N PRO A 28 -13.47 -33.47 -55.27
CA PRO A 28 -14.44 -32.73 -54.49
C PRO A 28 -13.70 -31.78 -53.54
N CYS A 29 -13.45 -30.56 -53.99
CA CYS A 29 -13.23 -29.42 -53.09
C CYS A 29 -14.52 -29.20 -52.30
N SER A 30 -14.68 -29.96 -51.21
CA SER A 30 -15.75 -29.74 -50.25
C SER A 30 -15.57 -28.35 -49.64
N ALA A 31 -16.65 -27.58 -49.52
CA ALA A 31 -16.60 -26.24 -48.94
C ALA A 31 -15.99 -26.24 -47.52
N ALA A 32 -16.15 -27.34 -46.79
CA ALA A 32 -15.50 -27.60 -45.51
C ALA A 32 -13.96 -27.51 -45.58
N GLY A 33 -13.31 -28.07 -46.62
CA GLY A 33 -11.86 -28.02 -46.76
C GLY A 33 -11.32 -26.59 -46.92
N ILE A 34 -12.07 -25.72 -47.61
CA ILE A 34 -11.74 -24.29 -47.74
C ILE A 34 -11.87 -23.59 -46.39
N VAL A 35 -12.95 -23.84 -45.64
CA VAL A 35 -13.16 -23.26 -44.30
C VAL A 35 -12.06 -23.68 -43.33
N TYR A 36 -11.68 -24.96 -43.27
CA TYR A 36 -10.58 -25.42 -42.40
C TYR A 36 -9.23 -24.84 -42.82
N SER A 37 -8.96 -24.67 -44.12
CA SER A 37 -7.74 -24.04 -44.61
C SER A 37 -7.66 -22.55 -44.20
N LEU A 38 -8.77 -21.81 -44.29
CA LEU A 38 -8.85 -20.42 -43.85
C LEU A 38 -8.68 -20.26 -42.33
N ILE A 39 -9.30 -21.14 -41.53
CA ILE A 39 -9.10 -21.16 -40.07
C ILE A 39 -7.63 -21.48 -39.73
N GLY A 40 -7.05 -22.49 -40.39
CA GLY A 40 -5.64 -22.85 -40.21
C GLY A 40 -4.71 -21.69 -40.54
N ALA A 41 -4.93 -21.01 -41.67
CA ALA A 41 -4.16 -19.83 -42.07
C ALA A 41 -4.30 -18.67 -41.07
N ALA A 42 -5.51 -18.39 -40.56
CA ALA A 42 -5.74 -17.35 -39.57
C ALA A 42 -5.03 -17.63 -38.23
N VAL A 43 -5.09 -18.88 -37.75
CA VAL A 43 -4.36 -19.31 -36.53
C VAL A 43 -2.86 -19.20 -36.74
N PHE A 44 -2.34 -19.64 -37.90
CA PHE A 44 -0.90 -19.59 -38.20
C PHE A 44 -0.38 -18.15 -38.32
N ALA A 45 -1.13 -17.26 -38.98
CA ALA A 45 -0.82 -15.84 -39.07
C ALA A 45 -0.84 -15.15 -37.70
N THR A 46 -1.82 -15.48 -36.85
CA THR A 46 -1.91 -14.95 -35.48
C THR A 46 -0.74 -15.43 -34.62
N GLY A 47 -0.38 -16.71 -34.70
CA GLY A 47 0.79 -17.28 -34.01
C GLY A 47 2.10 -16.62 -34.46
N ALA A 48 2.29 -16.44 -35.77
CA ALA A 48 3.46 -15.75 -36.31
C ALA A 48 3.53 -14.27 -35.90
N TYR A 49 2.38 -13.58 -35.82
CA TYR A 49 2.30 -12.20 -35.33
C TYR A 49 2.68 -12.11 -33.84
N ILE A 50 2.16 -12.99 -32.99
CA ILE A 50 2.51 -13.06 -31.57
C ILE A 50 3.99 -13.41 -31.38
N TRP A 51 4.56 -14.32 -32.18
CA TRP A 51 5.98 -14.66 -32.10
C TRP A 51 6.90 -13.50 -32.50
N LYS A 52 6.49 -12.69 -33.50
CA LYS A 52 7.29 -11.56 -34.01
C LYS A 52 7.14 -10.26 -33.21
N TYR A 53 5.96 -10.02 -32.62
CA TYR A 53 5.60 -8.73 -32.00
C TYR A 53 5.08 -8.83 -30.56
N GLY A 54 4.85 -10.03 -30.02
CA GLY A 54 4.46 -10.21 -28.63
C GLY A 54 5.64 -10.01 -27.67
N ASP A 55 5.49 -9.17 -26.65
CA ASP A 55 6.47 -9.08 -25.55
C ASP A 55 6.47 -10.43 -24.79
N PRO A 56 7.60 -11.16 -24.72
CA PRO A 56 7.70 -12.41 -23.96
C PRO A 56 7.36 -12.26 -22.47
N ASN A 57 7.35 -11.02 -21.96
CA ASN A 57 7.08 -10.67 -20.57
C ASN A 57 5.69 -10.06 -20.35
N GLY A 58 4.82 -10.04 -21.37
CA GLY A 58 3.53 -9.31 -21.41
C GLY A 58 2.42 -9.73 -20.44
N GLY A 59 2.75 -10.46 -19.37
CA GLY A 59 1.83 -10.85 -18.29
C GLY A 59 2.42 -10.72 -16.87
N TRP A 60 3.65 -10.23 -16.72
CA TRP A 60 4.33 -10.11 -15.43
C TRP A 60 4.38 -8.64 -14.98
N PRO A 61 3.89 -8.29 -13.78
CA PRO A 61 4.00 -6.92 -13.27
C PRO A 61 5.47 -6.59 -13.00
N ARG A 62 6.06 -5.69 -13.80
CA ARG A 62 7.41 -5.15 -13.60
C ARG A 62 7.34 -3.65 -13.32
N ALA A 63 8.01 -3.22 -12.26
CA ALA A 63 8.31 -1.81 -11.99
C ALA A 63 9.83 -1.64 -12.02
N VAL A 64 10.33 -0.79 -12.92
CA VAL A 64 11.75 -0.46 -13.02
C VAL A 64 11.92 0.99 -12.58
N ALA A 65 12.38 1.19 -11.35
CA ALA A 65 12.76 2.50 -10.86
C ALA A 65 14.19 2.83 -11.32
N ARG A 66 14.39 3.97 -11.98
CA ARG A 66 15.73 4.45 -12.32
C ARG A 66 16.36 5.03 -11.05
N ILE A 67 17.47 4.45 -10.60
CA ILE A 67 18.25 5.05 -9.51
C ILE A 67 19.01 6.23 -10.11
N GLU A 68 18.54 7.44 -9.86
CA GLU A 68 19.33 8.63 -10.12
C GLU A 68 20.43 8.73 -9.05
N PRO A 69 21.71 8.80 -9.43
CA PRO A 69 22.79 8.96 -8.46
C PRO A 69 22.62 10.31 -7.78
N TYR A 70 22.39 10.28 -6.46
CA TYR A 70 22.24 11.47 -5.63
C TYR A 70 23.44 12.40 -5.81
N LYS A 71 23.23 13.52 -6.51
CA LYS A 71 24.19 14.61 -6.61
C LYS A 71 24.00 15.47 -5.35
N PRO A 72 24.91 15.42 -4.36
CA PRO A 72 24.79 16.29 -3.19
C PRO A 72 24.78 17.76 -3.64
N PRO A 73 23.96 18.62 -3.02
CA PRO A 73 23.98 20.04 -3.32
C PRO A 73 25.39 20.58 -3.04
N VAL A 74 25.90 21.41 -3.96
CA VAL A 74 27.15 22.16 -3.72
C VAL A 74 26.90 23.01 -2.49
N VAL A 75 27.74 22.84 -1.46
CA VAL A 75 27.65 23.60 -0.21
C VAL A 75 27.77 25.08 -0.55
N ALA A 76 26.65 25.80 -0.51
CA ALA A 76 26.63 27.24 -0.63
C ALA A 76 27.50 27.85 0.48
N ALA A 77 28.06 29.03 0.20
CA ALA A 77 29.16 29.60 0.98
C ALA A 77 28.90 29.65 2.49
N LYS A 78 30.00 29.60 3.25
CA LYS A 78 30.04 29.72 4.72
C LYS A 78 29.10 30.86 5.18
N PRO A 79 28.25 30.65 6.20
CA PRO A 79 27.51 31.74 6.80
C PRO A 79 28.49 32.80 7.34
N ASP A 80 28.22 34.06 7.04
CA ASP A 80 29.04 35.17 7.51
C ASP A 80 29.08 35.20 9.05
N THR A 81 30.29 35.34 9.60
CA THR A 81 30.50 35.46 11.05
C THR A 81 30.25 36.90 11.49
N ALA A 82 29.00 37.34 11.37
CA ALA A 82 28.51 38.62 11.88
C ALA A 82 27.57 38.37 13.07
N PRO A 83 27.87 38.86 14.28
CA PRO A 83 27.04 38.63 15.45
C PRO A 83 25.79 39.53 15.39
N THR A 84 24.70 39.02 14.79
CA THR A 84 23.39 39.69 14.81
C THR A 84 22.46 38.98 15.79
N GLY A 85 22.12 39.67 16.88
CA GLY A 85 21.08 39.26 17.83
C GLY A 85 21.62 38.54 19.08
N THR A 86 21.78 39.30 20.17
CA THR A 86 21.75 38.74 21.52
C THR A 86 20.35 38.24 21.84
N ILE A 87 20.11 36.93 21.69
CA ILE A 87 19.00 36.29 22.39
C ILE A 87 19.42 36.20 23.86
N GLU A 88 18.77 36.96 24.74
CA GLU A 88 18.94 36.80 26.17
C GLU A 88 18.54 35.38 26.58
N ARG A 89 19.54 34.56 26.89
CA ARG A 89 19.31 33.26 27.51
C ARG A 89 18.85 33.50 28.95
N ARG A 90 17.55 33.71 29.15
CA ARG A 90 16.90 33.55 30.45
C ARG A 90 16.82 32.06 30.80
N ALA A 91 17.98 31.47 31.05
CA ALA A 91 18.05 30.33 31.94
C ALA A 91 17.73 30.88 33.33
N GLU A 92 16.49 30.66 33.79
CA GLU A 92 16.10 31.01 35.16
C GLU A 92 16.92 30.15 36.12
N ARG A 93 17.99 30.75 36.66
CA ARG A 93 18.85 30.12 37.66
C ARG A 93 18.14 30.17 39.01
N HIS A 94 17.19 29.27 39.20
CA HIS A 94 16.61 29.00 40.51
C HIS A 94 17.74 28.55 41.45
N THR A 95 17.90 29.25 42.58
CA THR A 95 18.90 28.87 43.59
C THR A 95 18.43 27.62 44.33
N GLY A 96 19.36 26.91 44.98
CA GLY A 96 18.97 25.73 45.77
C GLY A 96 17.98 26.07 46.89
N GLN A 97 18.11 27.27 47.50
CA GLN A 97 17.17 27.73 48.53
C GLN A 97 15.76 28.01 47.97
N GLU A 98 15.64 28.55 46.75
CA GLU A 98 14.34 28.79 46.09
C GLU A 98 13.56 27.48 45.94
N ILE A 99 14.26 26.41 45.53
CA ILE A 99 13.66 25.09 45.30
C ILE A 99 13.34 24.37 46.62
N GLU A 100 14.24 24.41 47.62
CA GLU A 100 13.98 23.85 48.96
C GLU A 100 12.71 24.46 49.60
N ASN A 101 12.49 25.77 49.38
CA ASN A 101 11.28 26.48 49.82
C ASN A 101 10.03 26.09 49.03
N GLN A 102 10.12 25.95 47.70
CA GLN A 102 8.98 25.59 46.84
C GLN A 102 8.58 24.11 46.94
N SER A 103 9.54 23.20 47.16
CA SER A 103 9.27 21.76 47.23
C SER A 103 8.86 21.28 48.63
N GLY A 104 8.92 22.16 49.65
CA GLY A 104 8.61 21.83 51.04
C GLY A 104 9.60 20.87 51.71
N VAL A 105 10.78 20.64 51.12
CA VAL A 105 11.80 19.69 51.62
C VAL A 105 12.97 20.45 52.22
N LYS A 106 12.97 20.58 53.55
CA LYS A 106 14.03 21.27 54.29
C LYS A 106 15.25 20.36 54.48
N VAL A 107 16.34 20.63 53.76
CA VAL A 107 17.62 19.91 53.88
C VAL A 107 18.50 20.55 54.96
N THR A 108 18.62 19.94 56.13
CA THR A 108 19.50 20.44 57.19
C THR A 108 20.96 20.08 56.94
N ARG A 109 21.75 21.05 56.45
CA ARG A 109 23.19 20.90 56.18
C ARG A 109 24.02 21.28 57.40
N ALA A 110 24.81 20.34 57.91
CA ALA A 110 25.78 20.62 58.98
C ALA A 110 26.79 21.67 58.50
N GLY A 111 26.96 22.75 59.27
CA GLY A 111 27.88 23.85 58.96
C GLY A 111 27.26 25.08 58.27
N GLY A 112 25.95 25.11 58.01
CA GLY A 112 25.25 26.34 57.57
C GLY A 112 25.62 26.88 56.18
N GLY A 113 26.29 26.09 55.35
CA GLY A 113 26.71 26.50 54.01
C GLY A 113 25.58 26.57 52.99
N ASP A 114 25.64 27.62 52.15
CA ASP A 114 24.74 27.85 51.01
C ASP A 114 24.66 26.65 50.06
N ALA A 115 23.52 26.51 49.38
CA ALA A 115 23.32 25.47 48.39
C ALA A 115 24.18 25.75 47.13
N PRO A 116 25.04 24.81 46.68
CA PRO A 116 25.76 24.98 45.42
C PRO A 116 24.77 25.04 44.25
N GLY A 117 25.08 25.87 43.24
CA GLY A 117 24.20 26.06 42.08
C GLY A 117 23.88 24.74 41.37
N ALA A 118 22.64 24.28 41.48
CA ALA A 118 22.21 22.99 40.97
C ALA A 118 22.16 22.99 39.43
N LEU A 119 22.89 22.06 38.80
CA LEU A 119 22.75 21.79 37.38
C LEU A 119 21.59 20.80 37.18
N ILE A 120 20.38 21.31 36.90
CA ILE A 120 19.21 20.46 36.67
C ILE A 120 19.38 19.75 35.33
N ILE A 121 19.73 18.47 35.36
CA ILE A 121 19.63 17.59 34.20
C ILE A 121 18.14 17.25 34.02
N GLN A 122 17.43 18.12 33.32
CA GLN A 122 16.09 17.78 32.82
C GLN A 122 16.28 16.63 31.83
N LEU A 123 15.78 15.43 32.17
CA LEU A 123 15.59 14.39 31.17
C LEU A 123 14.56 14.94 30.18
N ASP A 124 15.03 15.13 28.95
CA ASP A 124 14.23 15.51 27.80
C ASP A 124 13.15 14.44 27.57
N HIS A 125 12.01 14.58 28.25
CA HIS A 125 10.76 13.94 27.89
C HIS A 125 10.53 14.26 26.42
N ALA A 126 10.54 13.23 25.57
CA ALA A 126 10.27 13.36 24.15
C ALA A 126 8.98 14.17 24.02
N ALA A 127 9.10 15.38 23.44
CA ALA A 127 8.01 16.35 23.47
C ALA A 127 6.73 15.67 22.99
N SER A 128 5.67 15.74 23.80
CA SER A 128 4.40 15.07 23.54
C SER A 128 3.69 15.75 22.38
N VAL A 129 4.16 15.49 21.17
CA VAL A 129 3.60 16.00 19.93
C VAL A 129 2.32 15.24 19.65
N SER A 130 1.20 15.79 20.14
CA SER A 130 -0.12 15.40 19.66
C SER A 130 -0.22 15.78 18.18
N LEU A 131 -0.63 14.85 17.32
CA LEU A 131 -0.75 15.10 15.89
C LEU A 131 -2.06 15.81 15.56
N THR A 132 -2.08 16.55 14.44
CA THR A 132 -3.30 17.20 13.94
C THR A 132 -4.46 16.20 13.86
N PRO A 133 -5.64 16.51 14.43
CA PRO A 133 -6.81 15.64 14.35
C PRO A 133 -7.16 15.29 12.90
N ALA A 134 -7.54 14.03 12.69
CA ALA A 134 -8.06 13.56 11.41
C ALA A 134 -9.58 13.34 11.51
N PRO A 135 -10.35 13.56 10.43
CA PRO A 135 -9.91 13.97 9.10
C PRO A 135 -9.89 15.50 8.86
N ASP A 136 -8.86 15.98 8.17
CA ASP A 136 -8.85 17.29 7.50
C ASP A 136 -9.86 17.30 6.35
N ARG A 137 -10.77 18.29 6.35
CA ARG A 137 -11.84 18.47 5.35
C ARG A 137 -11.31 18.66 3.92
N ARG A 138 -10.08 19.17 3.75
CA ARG A 138 -9.44 19.34 2.44
C ARG A 138 -9.09 18.00 1.79
N LEU A 139 -8.79 17.00 2.62
CA LEU A 139 -8.21 15.71 2.22
C LEU A 139 -9.25 14.58 2.15
N VAL A 140 -10.53 14.90 2.26
CA VAL A 140 -11.62 13.92 2.24
C VAL A 140 -12.59 14.19 1.09
N GLU A 141 -13.07 13.09 0.50
CA GLU A 141 -14.17 13.01 -0.45
C GLU A 141 -15.26 12.07 0.11
N ARG A 142 -16.53 12.30 -0.22
CA ARG A 142 -17.60 11.36 0.12
C ARG A 142 -17.68 10.27 -0.95
N GLY A 143 -17.23 9.07 -0.62
CA GLY A 143 -17.48 7.87 -1.42
C GLY A 143 -18.77 7.15 -1.00
N ARG A 144 -19.20 6.19 -1.82
CA ARG A 144 -20.33 5.26 -1.54
C ARG A 144 -20.15 4.41 -0.27
N PHE A 145 -18.92 4.28 0.22
CA PHE A 145 -18.57 3.49 1.42
C PHE A 145 -18.08 4.39 2.57
N GLY A 146 -18.43 5.68 2.55
CA GLY A 146 -17.99 6.68 3.53
C GLY A 146 -16.86 7.57 3.02
N SER A 147 -16.18 8.23 3.95
CA SER A 147 -15.10 9.18 3.69
C SER A 147 -13.88 8.49 3.08
N LEU A 148 -13.45 8.94 1.89
CA LEU A 148 -12.23 8.48 1.22
C LEU A 148 -11.14 9.56 1.26
N PRO A 149 -9.87 9.18 1.43
CA PRO A 149 -8.76 10.13 1.33
C PRO A 149 -8.57 10.58 -0.13
N ARG A 150 -8.39 11.88 -0.33
CA ARG A 150 -8.01 12.50 -1.61
C ARG A 150 -6.86 13.49 -1.43
N ILE A 151 -6.26 13.88 -2.54
CA ILE A 151 -5.37 15.04 -2.59
C ILE A 151 -6.24 16.30 -2.52
N GLY A 152 -5.82 17.29 -1.73
CA GLY A 152 -6.49 18.58 -1.61
C GLY A 152 -6.43 19.41 -2.90
N ALA A 153 -7.32 20.40 -3.02
CA ALA A 153 -7.31 21.32 -4.16
C ALA A 153 -6.05 22.23 -4.20
N ASP A 154 -5.38 22.35 -3.05
CA ASP A 154 -4.08 22.99 -2.82
C ASP A 154 -2.89 22.04 -3.11
N GLY A 155 -3.14 20.81 -3.57
CA GLY A 155 -2.13 19.78 -3.78
C GLY A 155 -1.67 19.06 -2.50
N ALA A 156 -2.23 19.40 -1.33
CA ALA A 156 -1.86 18.78 -0.06
C ALA A 156 -2.22 17.29 -0.07
N LYS A 157 -1.28 16.43 0.37
CA LYS A 157 -1.45 14.97 0.34
C LYS A 157 -1.69 14.41 1.74
N PRO A 158 -2.53 13.37 1.91
CA PRO A 158 -2.75 12.72 3.20
C PRO A 158 -1.47 12.30 3.93
N TYR A 159 -0.49 11.73 3.22
CA TYR A 159 0.79 11.32 3.84
C TYR A 159 1.68 12.51 4.25
N GLU A 160 1.43 13.73 3.77
CA GLU A 160 2.23 14.92 4.13
C GLU A 160 1.59 15.66 5.31
N ILE A 161 0.27 15.77 5.32
CA ILE A 161 -0.49 16.45 6.38
C ILE A 161 -0.67 15.59 7.64
N TYR A 162 -0.77 14.27 7.48
CA TYR A 162 -0.92 13.36 8.63
C TYR A 162 0.39 12.77 9.13
N ALA A 163 1.51 13.01 8.45
CA ALA A 163 2.85 12.61 8.89
C ALA A 163 3.18 13.13 10.28
N ARG A 164 3.99 12.37 11.01
CA ARG A 164 4.60 12.85 12.25
C ARG A 164 5.81 13.74 11.92
N PRO A 165 5.90 14.98 12.45
CA PRO A 165 7.08 15.81 12.24
C PRO A 165 8.30 15.19 12.92
N VAL A 166 9.43 15.14 12.21
CA VAL A 166 10.69 14.64 12.78
C VAL A 166 11.31 15.72 13.66
N ILE A 167 11.24 15.53 14.98
CA ILE A 167 11.85 16.43 15.96
C ILE A 167 13.38 16.32 15.86
N THR A 168 13.98 17.28 15.15
CA THR A 168 15.43 17.44 15.09
C THR A 168 15.90 18.06 16.40
N SER A 169 16.96 17.51 17.00
CA SER A 169 17.49 17.97 18.30
C SER A 169 19.02 18.04 18.26
N GLN A 170 19.66 18.55 19.31
CA GLN A 170 21.13 18.53 19.39
C GLN A 170 21.72 17.11 19.32
N LYS A 171 20.93 16.09 19.69
CA LYS A 171 21.29 14.66 19.59
C LYS A 171 20.89 14.06 18.22
N LEU A 172 19.77 14.52 17.63
CA LEU A 172 19.24 14.07 16.34
C LEU A 172 19.48 15.14 15.27
N LYS A 173 20.65 15.12 14.63
CA LYS A 173 20.96 15.99 13.49
C LYS A 173 20.12 15.64 12.26
N ALA A 174 19.95 16.60 11.35
CA ALA A 174 19.17 16.40 10.12
C ALA A 174 19.74 15.30 9.20
N ASP A 175 21.05 15.09 9.21
CA ASP A 175 21.81 14.10 8.43
C ASP A 175 21.98 12.73 9.13
N ALA A 176 21.44 12.56 10.34
CA ALA A 176 21.54 11.29 11.07
C ALA A 176 20.77 10.16 10.34
N PRO A 177 21.29 8.91 10.37
CA PRO A 177 20.58 7.75 9.82
C PRO A 177 19.27 7.53 10.59
N ARG A 178 18.21 7.16 9.87
CA ARG A 178 16.84 7.08 10.41
C ARG A 178 16.28 5.67 10.25
N ILE A 179 15.53 5.22 11.25
CA ILE A 179 14.80 3.95 11.26
C ILE A 179 13.34 4.28 11.53
N ALA A 180 12.42 3.69 10.77
CA ALA A 180 10.98 3.76 11.04
C ALA A 180 10.52 2.42 11.61
N LEU A 181 9.73 2.47 12.69
CA LEU A 181 9.13 1.29 13.31
C LEU A 181 7.62 1.35 13.14
N ILE A 182 7.04 0.33 12.49
CA ILE A 182 5.61 0.21 12.26
C ILE A 182 5.10 -1.05 12.94
N VAL A 183 4.16 -0.91 13.88
CA VAL A 183 3.45 -2.03 14.50
C VAL A 183 2.10 -2.21 13.79
N GLY A 184 1.84 -3.42 13.29
CA GLY A 184 0.62 -3.75 12.54
C GLY A 184 -0.35 -4.63 13.31
N GLY A 185 -1.56 -4.80 12.76
CA GLY A 185 -2.61 -5.64 13.36
C GLY A 185 -3.40 -4.94 14.46
N LEU A 186 -3.29 -3.62 14.59
CA LEU A 186 -4.06 -2.85 15.57
C LEU A 186 -5.56 -2.85 15.21
N GLY A 187 -6.41 -2.76 16.23
CA GLY A 187 -7.86 -2.92 16.12
C GLY A 187 -8.34 -4.37 16.09
N LEU A 188 -7.48 -5.37 15.90
CA LEU A 188 -7.85 -6.80 15.97
C LEU A 188 -8.13 -7.29 17.40
N SER A 189 -7.59 -6.59 18.39
CA SER A 189 -7.87 -6.80 19.82
C SER A 189 -7.67 -5.50 20.56
N ASN A 190 -8.70 -5.05 21.29
CA ASN A 190 -8.70 -3.78 22.01
C ASN A 190 -7.58 -3.78 23.06
N ALA A 191 -7.47 -4.85 23.86
CA ALA A 191 -6.46 -4.97 24.91
C ALA A 191 -5.01 -4.88 24.40
N THR A 192 -4.70 -5.43 23.22
CA THR A 192 -3.35 -5.29 22.62
C THR A 192 -3.14 -3.91 21.98
N THR A 193 -4.21 -3.30 21.48
CA THR A 193 -4.18 -1.97 20.85
C THR A 193 -3.96 -0.88 21.89
N ASP A 194 -4.70 -0.93 23.01
CA ASP A 194 -4.50 -0.07 24.18
C ASP A 194 -3.09 -0.26 24.77
N ALA A 195 -2.68 -1.51 25.01
CA ALA A 195 -1.34 -1.79 25.55
C ALA A 195 -0.20 -1.32 24.60
N ALA A 196 -0.42 -1.31 23.29
CA ALA A 196 0.53 -0.74 22.33
C ALA A 196 0.60 0.79 22.46
N MET A 197 -0.56 1.47 22.52
CA MET A 197 -0.64 2.92 22.73
C MET A 197 -0.09 3.38 24.07
N ASP A 198 -0.20 2.57 25.13
CA ASP A 198 0.27 2.92 26.48
C ASP A 198 1.78 2.69 26.67
N LYS A 199 2.35 1.70 25.98
CA LYS A 199 3.74 1.25 26.23
C LYS A 199 4.76 1.68 25.20
N LEU A 200 4.33 2.02 23.97
CA LEU A 200 5.23 2.40 22.90
C LEU A 200 5.38 3.93 22.84
N PRO A 201 6.58 4.47 22.59
CA PRO A 201 6.76 5.91 22.45
C PRO A 201 6.07 6.41 21.17
N ALA A 202 5.71 7.70 21.17
CA ALA A 202 5.04 8.36 20.05
C ALA A 202 5.81 8.31 18.71
N ASP A 203 7.12 8.00 18.74
CA ASP A 203 7.94 7.77 17.54
C ASP A 203 7.59 6.48 16.77
N VAL A 204 6.83 5.56 17.37
CA VAL A 204 6.37 4.32 16.72
C VAL A 204 5.08 4.57 15.94
N SER A 205 5.05 4.15 14.68
CA SER A 205 3.89 4.22 13.80
C SER A 205 2.97 3.01 13.94
N PHE A 206 1.68 3.20 13.70
CA PHE A 206 0.61 2.25 13.98
C PHE A 206 -0.21 1.93 12.72
N ALA A 207 -0.21 0.66 12.31
CA ALA A 207 -0.96 0.19 11.14
C ALA A 207 -2.18 -0.64 11.56
N PHE A 208 -3.36 -0.08 11.34
CA PHE A 208 -4.65 -0.67 11.69
C PHE A 208 -5.11 -1.70 10.66
N ALA A 209 -5.62 -2.82 11.14
CA ALA A 209 -6.27 -3.82 10.31
C ALA A 209 -7.67 -3.31 9.88
N PRO A 210 -8.12 -3.57 8.63
CA PRO A 210 -9.41 -3.09 8.13
C PRO A 210 -10.62 -3.82 8.73
N TYR A 211 -10.38 -4.82 9.59
CA TYR A 211 -11.40 -5.68 10.20
C TYR A 211 -11.49 -5.49 11.73
N GLY A 212 -10.84 -4.46 12.29
CA GLY A 212 -11.00 -4.12 13.70
C GLY A 212 -12.39 -3.52 13.98
N ALA A 213 -12.85 -3.61 15.23
CA ALA A 213 -14.18 -3.13 15.61
C ALA A 213 -14.28 -1.59 15.59
N GLU A 214 -13.33 -0.90 16.23
CA GLU A 214 -13.39 0.54 16.52
C GLU A 214 -12.23 1.32 15.86
N VAL A 215 -11.80 0.89 14.66
CA VAL A 215 -10.58 1.37 13.98
C VAL A 215 -10.49 2.90 13.89
N GLN A 216 -11.60 3.59 13.64
CA GLN A 216 -11.63 5.05 13.52
C GLN A 216 -11.39 5.74 14.87
N ALA A 217 -11.96 5.22 15.96
CA ALA A 217 -11.77 5.74 17.30
C ALA A 217 -10.34 5.46 17.81
N ASP A 218 -9.85 4.24 17.61
CA ASP A 218 -8.47 3.87 17.94
C ASP A 218 -7.45 4.69 17.15
N ALA A 219 -7.70 4.95 15.86
CA ALA A 219 -6.82 5.80 15.04
C ALA A 219 -6.83 7.26 15.49
N ALA A 220 -7.96 7.80 15.98
CA ALA A 220 -7.99 9.13 16.58
C ALA A 220 -7.17 9.18 17.87
N LYS A 221 -7.41 8.24 18.80
CA LYS A 221 -6.67 8.08 20.06
C LYS A 221 -5.16 7.90 19.86
N ALA A 222 -4.75 7.16 18.83
CA ALA A 222 -3.34 7.02 18.44
C ALA A 222 -2.72 8.37 18.02
N ARG A 223 -3.42 9.18 17.23
CA ARG A 223 -2.95 10.51 16.79
C ARG A 223 -2.89 11.51 17.93
N GLU A 224 -3.87 11.49 18.83
CA GLU A 224 -3.85 12.31 20.06
C GLU A 224 -2.61 12.04 20.91
N ARG A 225 -2.19 10.77 21.00
CA ARG A 225 -0.96 10.31 21.66
C ARG A 225 0.33 10.51 20.85
N GLY A 226 0.21 11.01 19.62
CA GLY A 226 1.35 11.39 18.78
C GLY A 226 1.85 10.34 17.79
N HIS A 227 1.17 9.20 17.66
CA HIS A 227 1.54 8.14 16.72
C HIS A 227 1.04 8.44 15.30
N GLU A 228 1.91 8.23 14.31
CA GLU A 228 1.51 8.23 12.89
C GLU A 228 0.69 6.98 12.57
N THR A 229 -0.39 7.12 11.80
CA THR A 229 -1.37 6.05 11.58
C THR A 229 -1.48 5.63 10.11
N PHE A 230 -1.56 4.32 9.89
CA PHE A 230 -1.62 3.67 8.58
C PHE A 230 -2.80 2.69 8.50
N LEU A 231 -3.30 2.42 7.29
CA LEU A 231 -4.31 1.39 7.03
C LEU A 231 -3.65 0.19 6.34
N GLN A 232 -3.84 -1.01 6.88
CA GLN A 232 -3.35 -2.24 6.25
C GLN A 232 -4.26 -2.66 5.08
N ALA A 233 -3.67 -2.79 3.89
CA ALA A 233 -4.36 -3.31 2.71
C ALA A 233 -4.14 -4.83 2.59
N PRO A 234 -5.17 -5.68 2.75
CA PRO A 234 -5.05 -7.12 2.59
C PRO A 234 -4.91 -7.45 1.09
N MET A 235 -3.83 -8.12 0.73
CA MET A 235 -3.58 -8.60 -0.63
C MET A 235 -3.80 -10.11 -0.73
N SER A 236 -4.28 -10.58 -1.89
CA SER A 236 -4.44 -12.01 -2.14
C SER A 236 -3.09 -12.73 -2.07
N ARG A 237 -3.03 -13.83 -1.32
CA ARG A 237 -1.81 -14.64 -1.19
C ARG A 237 -1.73 -15.63 -2.35
N SER A 238 -0.78 -15.42 -3.26
CA SER A 238 -0.55 -16.37 -4.36
C SER A 238 0.06 -17.67 -3.82
N THR A 239 -0.77 -18.70 -3.65
CA THR A 239 -0.31 -20.05 -3.31
C THR A 239 0.41 -20.65 -4.51
N ILE A 240 1.73 -20.47 -4.57
CA ILE A 240 2.58 -21.11 -5.58
C ILE A 240 2.57 -22.62 -5.34
N ARG A 241 1.74 -23.33 -6.12
CA ARG A 241 1.71 -24.79 -6.14
C ARG A 241 3.00 -25.30 -6.80
N ARG A 242 4.05 -25.47 -6.00
CA ARG A 242 5.34 -26.05 -6.42
C ARG A 242 5.12 -27.52 -6.81
N THR A 243 4.70 -27.72 -8.05
CA THR A 243 4.51 -29.04 -8.64
C THR A 243 5.89 -29.59 -8.98
N ILE A 244 6.49 -30.31 -8.04
CA ILE A 244 7.77 -30.99 -8.24
C ILE A 244 7.54 -32.08 -9.28
N ARG A 245 7.94 -31.82 -10.52
CA ARG A 245 8.00 -32.85 -11.56
C ARG A 245 9.17 -33.78 -11.20
N PRO A 246 8.96 -35.09 -10.97
CA PRO A 246 10.08 -36.00 -10.81
C PRO A 246 10.90 -36.03 -12.12
N PRO A 247 12.22 -36.25 -12.04
CA PRO A 247 13.04 -36.42 -13.23
C PRO A 247 12.54 -37.61 -14.07
N PRO A 248 12.70 -37.60 -15.40
CA PRO A 248 12.48 -38.79 -16.21
C PRO A 248 13.42 -39.91 -15.75
N ARG A 249 12.93 -41.16 -15.85
CA ARG A 249 13.73 -42.37 -15.62
C ARG A 249 14.56 -42.70 -16.86
#